data_AF-A0A1L5KRK5-F1
#
_entry.id   AF-A0A1L5KRK5-F1
#
_cell.length_a   1.000
_cell.length_b   1.000
_cell.length_c   1.000
_cell.angle_alpha   90.00
_cell.angle_beta   90.00
_cell.angle_gamma   90.00
#
_symmetry.space_group_name_H-M   'P 1'
#
loop_
_entity.id
_entity.type
_entity.pdbx_description
1 polymer ?
#
loop_
_entity_poly.entity_id
_entity_poly.type
_entity_poly.pdbx_seq_one_letter_code
_entity_poly.pdbx_strand_id
1 'polypeptide(L)'
;KDRYDAMTDYLGRVGQFGPCMMRCSASTQVSIDYVDERDSIEKLRLGTVIGPILAYFFRNTPYFEGETNPWPLLRQRMWDYLDFQRTNVLPGLFDDRYGWEDYAIDVLSTPLMFADLTHTPEAVASGASPKELHRPAFRENAGEVYPDRELNPYEINHIISTHFNDVRLKNFIELRHWDSLPIERAERLTEIVSSLFYVPEHRERLESYFEGISEEEVFEAKANIQAHGREASPYGQPLDFWKEFLGLEGLLSDIPGDLKHPDVFQE
;
A
#
# COMPACT_ATOMS: atom_id res chain seq x y z
N LYS A 1 6.97 11.27 -19.14
CA LYS A 1 8.07 11.44 -18.16
C LYS A 1 8.83 10.12 -18.16
N ASP A 2 10.14 10.14 -18.26
CA ASP A 2 10.99 8.97 -18.50
C ASP A 2 10.78 7.85 -17.47
N ARG A 3 10.51 8.21 -16.20
CA ARG A 3 10.08 7.29 -15.13
C ARG A 3 8.88 6.41 -15.52
N TYR A 4 7.84 6.97 -16.15
CA TYR A 4 6.65 6.20 -16.52
C TYR A 4 6.89 5.27 -17.72
N ASP A 5 7.84 5.60 -18.60
CA ASP A 5 8.23 4.74 -19.71
C ASP A 5 8.97 3.51 -19.17
N ALA A 6 9.89 3.72 -18.22
CA ALA A 6 10.58 2.63 -17.51
C ALA A 6 9.60 1.76 -16.70
N MET A 7 8.67 2.37 -15.95
CA MET A 7 7.63 1.63 -15.21
C MET A 7 6.70 0.86 -16.15
N THR A 8 6.36 1.40 -17.33
CA THR A 8 5.52 0.71 -18.32
C THR A 8 6.23 -0.56 -18.83
N ASP A 9 7.52 -0.48 -19.15
CA ASP A 9 8.29 -1.64 -19.58
C ASP A 9 8.45 -2.69 -18.44
N TYR A 10 8.63 -2.24 -17.21
CA TYR A 10 8.68 -3.11 -16.02
C TYR A 10 7.36 -3.82 -15.77
N LEU A 11 6.31 -3.05 -15.46
CA LEU A 11 5.05 -3.58 -14.97
C LEU A 11 4.28 -4.29 -16.08
N GLY A 12 4.48 -3.89 -17.35
CA GLY A 12 3.96 -4.62 -18.50
C GLY A 12 4.50 -6.05 -18.64
N ARG A 13 5.61 -6.38 -17.96
CA ARG A 13 6.21 -7.72 -17.96
C ARG A 13 5.96 -8.50 -16.67
N VAL A 14 5.69 -7.83 -15.55
CA VAL A 14 5.78 -8.42 -14.20
C VAL A 14 4.42 -8.73 -13.55
N GLY A 15 3.29 -8.27 -14.08
CA GLY A 15 1.99 -8.60 -13.50
C GLY A 15 0.82 -8.53 -14.46
N GLN A 16 -0.26 -9.25 -14.14
CA GLN A 16 -1.50 -9.30 -14.94
C GLN A 16 -2.07 -7.89 -15.17
N PHE A 17 -1.98 -7.02 -14.15
CA PHE A 17 -2.60 -5.70 -14.13
C PHE A 17 -1.62 -4.55 -14.25
N GLY A 18 -0.36 -4.77 -14.64
CA GLY A 18 0.68 -3.73 -14.64
C GLY A 18 0.28 -2.40 -15.33
N PRO A 19 -0.09 -2.43 -16.63
CA PRO A 19 -0.57 -1.24 -17.33
C PRO A 19 -1.86 -0.66 -16.72
N CYS A 20 -2.75 -1.53 -16.23
CA CYS A 20 -4.03 -1.15 -15.64
C CYS A 20 -3.84 -0.41 -14.31
N MET A 21 -3.00 -0.92 -13.41
CA MET A 21 -2.63 -0.24 -12.17
C MET A 21 -2.11 1.17 -12.46
N MET A 22 -1.21 1.31 -13.44
CA MET A 22 -0.59 2.60 -13.77
C MET A 22 -1.55 3.62 -14.39
N ARG A 23 -2.55 3.18 -15.16
CA ARG A 23 -3.34 4.06 -16.05
C ARG A 23 -4.84 4.08 -15.78
N CYS A 24 -5.33 3.09 -15.03
CA CYS A 24 -6.75 2.80 -14.85
C CYS A 24 -7.12 2.63 -13.37
N SER A 25 -6.23 3.00 -12.44
CA SER A 25 -6.52 3.00 -11.01
C SER A 25 -6.22 4.38 -10.40
N ALA A 26 -6.97 4.71 -9.35
CA ALA A 26 -6.75 5.87 -8.50
C ALA A 26 -6.99 5.45 -7.04
N SER A 27 -6.41 6.20 -6.09
CA SER A 27 -6.43 5.82 -4.67
C SER A 27 -6.56 7.02 -3.76
N THR A 28 -7.29 6.86 -2.66
CA THR A 28 -7.13 7.70 -1.47
C THR A 28 -6.08 7.05 -0.57
N GLN A 29 -5.08 7.82 -0.14
CA GLN A 29 -4.02 7.34 0.76
C GLN A 29 -3.97 8.27 1.98
N VAL A 30 -3.88 7.69 3.17
CA VAL A 30 -3.78 8.45 4.43
C VAL A 30 -2.39 8.26 4.99
N SER A 31 -1.74 9.37 5.34
CA SER A 31 -0.42 9.35 5.99
C SER A 31 -0.57 9.70 7.47
N ILE A 32 0.06 8.91 8.33
CA ILE A 32 0.11 9.11 9.78
C ILE A 32 1.56 9.18 10.26
N ASP A 33 1.79 9.99 11.28
CA ASP A 33 3.07 10.18 11.93
C ASP A 33 3.31 9.14 13.02
N TYR A 34 4.57 8.97 13.39
CA TYR A 34 5.02 8.14 14.50
C TYR A 34 6.09 8.87 15.32
N VAL A 35 6.29 8.43 16.56
CA VAL A 35 7.21 9.09 17.51
C VAL A 35 8.57 8.39 17.64
N ASP A 36 8.62 7.08 17.42
CA ASP A 36 9.83 6.26 17.49
C ASP A 36 9.67 4.96 16.68
N GLU A 37 10.70 4.11 16.69
CA GLU A 37 10.72 2.84 15.97
C GLU A 37 9.59 1.91 16.41
N ARG A 38 9.42 1.71 17.72
CA ARG A 38 8.39 0.84 18.26
C ARG A 38 7.00 1.29 17.83
N ASP A 39 6.71 2.58 18.02
CA ASP A 39 5.45 3.19 17.60
C ASP A 39 5.21 3.00 16.09
N SER A 40 6.26 3.15 15.28
CA SER A 40 6.15 2.99 13.83
C SER A 40 5.82 1.56 13.41
N ILE A 41 6.47 0.56 14.02
CA ILE A 41 6.26 -0.85 13.70
C ILE A 41 4.89 -1.33 14.19
N GLU A 42 4.46 -0.91 15.38
CA GLU A 42 3.12 -1.21 15.89
C GLU A 42 2.03 -0.64 14.97
N LYS A 43 2.15 0.63 14.56
CA LYS A 43 1.21 1.25 13.59
C LYS A 43 1.24 0.57 12.22
N LEU A 44 2.42 0.13 11.76
CA LEU A 44 2.60 -0.59 10.50
C LEU A 44 1.89 -1.96 10.53
N ARG A 45 2.04 -2.71 11.63
CA ARG A 45 1.31 -3.97 11.88
C ARG A 45 -0.20 -3.74 11.89
N LEU A 46 -0.68 -2.83 12.74
CA LEU A 46 -2.11 -2.55 12.85
C LEU A 46 -2.71 -2.09 11.53
N GLY A 47 -2.04 -1.17 10.81
CA GLY A 47 -2.49 -0.69 9.50
C GLY A 47 -2.58 -1.80 8.46
N THR A 48 -1.66 -2.76 8.51
CA THR A 48 -1.65 -3.93 7.63
C THR A 48 -2.82 -4.87 7.94
N VAL A 49 -3.15 -5.05 9.22
CA VAL A 49 -4.24 -5.91 9.68
C VAL A 49 -5.62 -5.32 9.37
N ILE A 50 -5.86 -4.05 9.72
CA ILE A 50 -7.19 -3.44 9.51
C ILE A 50 -7.42 -3.00 8.06
N GLY A 51 -6.35 -2.87 7.28
CA GLY A 51 -6.36 -2.34 5.93
C GLY A 51 -7.35 -3.02 4.98
N PRO A 52 -7.35 -4.37 4.85
CA PRO A 52 -8.30 -5.10 4.02
C PRO A 52 -9.76 -4.90 4.42
N ILE A 53 -10.04 -4.78 5.72
CA ILE A 53 -11.38 -4.54 6.25
C ILE A 53 -11.85 -3.14 5.85
N LEU A 54 -11.01 -2.12 6.06
CA LEU A 54 -11.32 -0.76 5.66
C LEU A 54 -11.43 -0.64 4.12
N ALA A 55 -10.61 -1.38 3.36
CA ALA A 55 -10.72 -1.49 1.90
C ALA A 55 -12.12 -1.95 1.48
N TYR A 56 -12.70 -2.92 2.19
CA TYR A 56 -14.04 -3.39 1.91
C TYR A 56 -15.10 -2.31 2.10
N PHE A 57 -15.05 -1.55 3.21
CA PHE A 57 -16.03 -0.50 3.48
C PHE A 57 -15.85 0.76 2.63
N PHE A 58 -14.63 1.02 2.15
CA PHE A 58 -14.26 2.16 1.32
C PHE A 58 -14.02 1.81 -0.15
N ARG A 59 -14.51 0.65 -0.61
CA ARG A 59 -14.49 0.29 -2.02
C ARG A 59 -15.31 1.29 -2.85
N ASN A 60 -14.82 1.62 -4.04
CA ASN A 60 -15.41 2.62 -4.93
C ASN A 60 -15.15 2.32 -6.41
N THR A 61 -15.21 1.04 -6.79
CA THR A 61 -14.99 0.57 -8.16
C THR A 61 -16.17 -0.29 -8.63
N PRO A 62 -17.29 0.32 -9.06
CA PRO A 62 -18.49 -0.41 -9.48
C PRO A 62 -18.35 -1.10 -10.85
N TYR A 63 -17.44 -0.61 -11.71
CA TYR A 63 -17.21 -1.13 -13.05
C TYR A 63 -15.74 -1.44 -13.30
N PHE A 64 -15.48 -2.43 -14.14
CA PHE A 64 -14.17 -2.73 -14.68
C PHE A 64 -14.26 -3.25 -16.11
N GLU A 65 -13.39 -2.74 -16.99
CA GLU A 65 -13.34 -3.13 -18.41
C GLU A 65 -14.70 -3.05 -19.14
N GLY A 66 -15.55 -2.11 -18.72
CA GLY A 66 -16.86 -1.85 -19.34
C GLY A 66 -18.02 -2.68 -18.78
N GLU A 67 -17.75 -3.59 -17.84
CA GLU A 67 -18.74 -4.45 -17.19
C GLU A 67 -18.84 -4.16 -15.69
N THR A 68 -19.87 -4.68 -15.02
CA THR A 68 -19.96 -4.66 -13.55
C THR A 68 -18.72 -5.33 -12.95
N ASN A 69 -18.09 -4.68 -11.99
CA ASN A 69 -16.89 -5.19 -11.33
C ASN A 69 -17.19 -6.54 -10.63
N PRO A 70 -16.55 -7.66 -11.02
CA PRO A 70 -16.79 -8.97 -10.42
C PRO A 70 -16.01 -9.21 -9.12
N TRP A 71 -15.13 -8.29 -8.71
CA TRP A 71 -14.27 -8.45 -7.54
C TRP A 71 -14.70 -7.55 -6.37
N PRO A 72 -14.88 -8.10 -5.16
CA PRO A 72 -15.12 -7.29 -3.97
C PRO A 72 -14.05 -6.21 -3.73
N LEU A 73 -12.77 -6.56 -3.91
CA LEU A 73 -11.62 -5.67 -3.74
C LEU A 73 -10.74 -5.66 -4.99
N LEU A 74 -11.26 -5.10 -6.09
CA LEU A 74 -10.53 -5.06 -7.36
C LEU A 74 -9.14 -4.41 -7.23
N ARG A 75 -9.01 -3.29 -6.49
CA ARG A 75 -7.71 -2.67 -6.27
C ARG A 75 -6.74 -3.61 -5.56
N GLN A 76 -7.16 -4.27 -4.49
CA GLN A 76 -6.34 -5.29 -3.81
C GLN A 76 -5.93 -6.38 -4.79
N ARG A 77 -6.87 -6.89 -5.60
CA ARG A 77 -6.60 -7.89 -6.63
C ARG A 77 -5.56 -7.42 -7.65
N MET A 78 -5.54 -6.14 -8.04
CA MET A 78 -4.50 -5.60 -8.92
C MET A 78 -3.12 -5.59 -8.26
N TRP A 79 -3.04 -5.14 -7.00
CA TRP A 79 -1.78 -4.97 -6.28
C TRP A 79 -1.18 -6.31 -5.81
N ASP A 80 -2.00 -7.25 -5.36
CA ASP A 80 -1.55 -8.57 -4.88
C ASP A 80 -0.77 -9.36 -5.94
N TYR A 81 -1.07 -9.13 -7.22
CA TYR A 81 -0.48 -9.85 -8.37
C TYR A 81 0.36 -8.95 -9.27
N LEU A 82 0.78 -7.79 -8.75
CA LEU A 82 1.57 -6.84 -9.52
C LEU A 82 3.06 -7.19 -9.50
N ASP A 83 3.66 -7.22 -8.31
CA ASP A 83 5.07 -7.56 -8.09
C ASP A 83 5.29 -7.87 -6.60
N PHE A 84 5.25 -9.15 -6.24
CA PHE A 84 5.35 -9.62 -4.86
C PHE A 84 6.64 -9.20 -4.13
N GLN A 85 7.67 -8.74 -4.86
CA GLN A 85 8.92 -8.25 -4.24
C GLN A 85 8.75 -6.86 -3.60
N ARG A 86 7.69 -6.13 -3.95
CA ARG A 86 7.50 -4.72 -3.53
C ARG A 86 6.06 -4.36 -3.21
N THR A 87 5.14 -5.31 -3.25
CA THR A 87 3.71 -5.12 -2.95
C THR A 87 3.31 -6.04 -1.81
N ASN A 88 2.06 -5.91 -1.33
CA ASN A 88 1.49 -6.77 -0.30
C ASN A 88 2.04 -6.48 1.12
N VAL A 89 1.81 -7.41 2.05
CA VAL A 89 2.35 -7.40 3.42
C VAL A 89 3.88 -7.37 3.39
N LEU A 90 4.49 -6.63 4.32
CA LEU A 90 5.94 -6.60 4.48
C LEU A 90 6.44 -7.93 5.07
N PRO A 91 7.37 -8.63 4.41
CA PRO A 91 7.85 -9.92 4.89
C PRO A 91 8.44 -9.84 6.29
N GLY A 92 7.95 -10.69 7.21
CA GLY A 92 8.48 -10.76 8.57
C GLY A 92 8.02 -9.64 9.51
N LEU A 93 7.12 -8.75 9.08
CA LEU A 93 6.59 -7.63 9.87
C LEU A 93 6.06 -8.07 11.26
N PHE A 94 5.55 -9.29 11.37
CA PHE A 94 4.97 -9.84 12.59
C PHE A 94 5.96 -10.62 13.47
N ASP A 95 7.26 -10.69 13.13
CA ASP A 95 8.30 -11.13 14.08
C ASP A 95 8.50 -10.03 15.14
N ASP A 96 8.47 -10.39 16.42
CA ASP A 96 8.62 -9.45 17.55
C ASP A 96 9.91 -8.61 17.48
N ARG A 97 10.93 -9.08 16.77
CA ARG A 97 12.23 -8.41 16.59
C ARG A 97 12.28 -7.48 15.39
N TYR A 98 11.25 -7.47 14.54
CA TYR A 98 11.22 -6.66 13.33
C TYR A 98 11.38 -5.16 13.64
N GLY A 99 12.34 -4.51 12.98
CA GLY A 99 12.64 -3.09 13.16
C GLY A 99 12.92 -2.35 11.84
N TRP A 100 13.44 -1.13 11.96
CA TRP A 100 13.84 -0.31 10.82
C TRP A 100 14.98 -0.94 10.02
N GLU A 101 15.87 -1.69 10.67
CA GLU A 101 16.95 -2.40 9.99
C GLU A 101 16.41 -3.49 9.05
N ASP A 102 15.44 -4.30 9.50
CA ASP A 102 14.80 -5.32 8.65
C ASP A 102 14.09 -4.67 7.46
N TYR A 103 13.35 -3.58 7.69
CA TYR A 103 12.70 -2.82 6.61
C TYR A 103 13.72 -2.24 5.63
N ALA A 104 14.85 -1.70 6.11
CA ALA A 104 15.91 -1.18 5.26
C ALA A 104 16.57 -2.29 4.43
N ILE A 105 16.81 -3.45 5.02
CA ILE A 105 17.35 -4.63 4.31
C ILE A 105 16.41 -5.05 3.19
N ASP A 106 15.11 -5.17 3.46
CA ASP A 106 14.09 -5.51 2.46
C ASP A 106 14.12 -4.52 1.27
N VAL A 107 14.06 -3.22 1.58
CA VAL A 107 14.04 -2.14 0.59
C VAL A 107 15.33 -2.08 -0.24
N LEU A 108 16.49 -2.28 0.38
CA LEU A 108 17.80 -2.19 -0.28
C LEU A 108 18.15 -3.44 -1.08
N SER A 109 17.66 -4.61 -0.66
CA SER A 109 17.94 -5.90 -1.32
C SER A 109 16.98 -6.22 -2.46
N THR A 110 15.80 -5.59 -2.49
CA THR A 110 14.84 -5.71 -3.59
C THR A 110 15.40 -5.13 -4.88
N PRO A 111 15.36 -5.87 -6.02
CA PRO A 111 15.75 -5.34 -7.32
C PRO A 111 15.03 -4.04 -7.64
N LEU A 112 15.72 -3.06 -8.21
CA LEU A 112 15.12 -1.77 -8.54
C LEU A 112 14.20 -1.90 -9.77
N MET A 113 13.13 -1.11 -9.83
CA MET A 113 12.39 -0.98 -11.10
C MET A 113 13.25 -0.28 -12.16
N PHE A 114 13.91 0.80 -11.73
CA PHE A 114 14.83 1.60 -12.52
C PHE A 114 15.80 2.31 -11.58
N ALA A 115 17.04 2.43 -12.02
CA ALA A 115 18.07 3.23 -11.40
C ALA A 115 17.85 4.71 -11.76
N ASP A 116 18.00 5.58 -10.76
CA ASP A 116 18.10 7.02 -10.96
C ASP A 116 19.35 7.53 -10.23
N LEU A 117 20.40 7.75 -11.01
CA LEU A 117 21.72 8.22 -10.61
C LEU A 117 21.92 9.71 -10.96
N THR A 118 20.86 10.41 -11.40
CA THR A 118 20.93 11.83 -11.79
C THR A 118 21.33 12.74 -10.63
N HIS A 119 21.15 12.26 -9.40
CA HIS A 119 21.53 12.93 -8.15
C HIS A 119 22.64 12.17 -7.41
N THR A 120 23.39 11.31 -8.10
CA THR A 120 24.56 10.59 -7.57
C THR A 120 25.83 11.27 -8.07
N PRO A 121 26.55 12.05 -7.23
CA PRO A 121 27.68 12.87 -7.66
C PRO A 121 28.77 12.11 -8.41
N GLU A 122 29.07 10.89 -7.98
CA GLU A 122 30.07 10.01 -8.59
C GLU A 122 29.69 9.62 -10.02
N ALA A 123 28.43 9.25 -10.22
CA ALA A 123 27.90 8.89 -11.54
C ALA A 123 27.87 10.10 -12.48
N VAL A 124 27.42 11.26 -11.99
CA VAL A 124 27.41 12.51 -12.78
C VAL A 124 28.84 12.94 -13.14
N ALA A 125 29.78 12.87 -12.20
CA ALA A 125 31.17 13.25 -12.43
C ALA A 125 31.91 12.34 -13.42
N SER A 126 31.48 11.08 -13.56
CA SER A 126 32.02 10.13 -14.55
C SER A 126 31.76 10.54 -16.02
N GLY A 127 30.83 11.47 -16.25
CA GLY A 127 30.41 11.87 -17.59
C GLY A 127 29.42 10.91 -18.24
N ALA A 128 28.75 10.05 -17.44
CA ALA A 128 27.70 9.15 -17.90
C ALA A 128 26.58 9.91 -18.63
N SER A 129 26.09 9.32 -19.71
CA SER A 129 24.99 9.88 -20.49
C SER A 129 23.67 9.84 -19.69
N PRO A 130 22.66 10.67 -20.05
CA PRO A 130 21.36 10.65 -19.39
C PRO A 130 20.69 9.27 -19.37
N LYS A 131 20.91 8.45 -20.40
CA LYS A 131 20.39 7.08 -20.48
C LYS A 131 21.12 6.09 -19.58
N GLU A 132 22.37 6.38 -19.21
CA GLU A 132 23.12 5.57 -18.24
C GLU A 132 22.76 5.98 -16.81
N LEU A 133 22.49 7.27 -16.58
CA LEU A 133 22.08 7.80 -15.29
C LEU A 133 20.63 7.42 -14.92
N HIS A 134 19.75 7.28 -15.90
CA HIS A 134 18.36 6.87 -15.66
C HIS A 134 17.99 5.70 -16.58
N ARG A 135 18.02 4.48 -16.01
CA ARG A 135 17.84 3.23 -16.77
C ARG A 135 17.02 2.20 -16.01
N PRO A 136 16.32 1.29 -16.69
CA PRO A 136 15.74 0.12 -16.02
C PRO A 136 16.80 -0.71 -15.29
N ALA A 137 16.44 -1.29 -14.15
CA ALA A 137 17.37 -1.98 -13.24
C ALA A 137 16.78 -3.28 -12.68
N PHE A 138 16.11 -4.06 -13.55
CA PHE A 138 15.27 -5.22 -13.21
C PHE A 138 15.89 -6.33 -12.37
N ARG A 139 17.22 -6.37 -12.25
CA ARG A 139 17.97 -7.44 -11.56
C ARG A 139 18.98 -6.91 -10.57
N GLU A 140 19.14 -5.59 -10.54
CA GLU A 140 20.15 -4.92 -9.74
C GLU A 140 19.45 -4.30 -8.54
N ASN A 141 19.94 -4.59 -7.34
CA ASN A 141 19.45 -3.96 -6.12
C ASN A 141 20.18 -2.63 -5.85
N ALA A 142 19.84 -1.96 -4.75
CA ALA A 142 20.42 -0.67 -4.43
C ALA A 142 21.96 -0.74 -4.22
N GLY A 143 22.45 -1.82 -3.60
CA GLY A 143 23.88 -2.01 -3.34
C GLY A 143 24.73 -2.27 -4.59
N GLU A 144 24.10 -2.70 -5.69
CA GLU A 144 24.78 -2.89 -6.98
C GLU A 144 24.78 -1.60 -7.84
N VAL A 145 23.76 -0.75 -7.65
CA VAL A 145 23.55 0.47 -8.46
C VAL A 145 24.21 1.69 -7.85
N TYR A 146 24.08 1.86 -6.54
CA TYR A 146 24.58 3.05 -5.83
C TYR A 146 25.99 2.80 -5.27
N PRO A 147 26.82 3.85 -5.16
CA PRO A 147 28.17 3.72 -4.63
C PRO A 147 28.16 3.27 -3.15
N ASP A 148 29.21 2.56 -2.74
CA ASP A 148 29.42 2.08 -1.37
C ASP A 148 29.76 3.23 -0.41
N ARG A 149 28.73 3.99 -0.04
CA ARG A 149 28.73 5.10 0.91
C ARG A 149 27.33 5.33 1.45
N GLU A 150 27.20 6.23 2.42
CA GLU A 150 25.89 6.72 2.87
C GLU A 150 25.11 7.31 1.69
N LEU A 151 23.87 6.84 1.52
CA LEU A 151 22.97 7.32 0.48
C LEU A 151 22.48 8.73 0.82
N ASN A 152 22.38 9.59 -0.20
CA ASN A 152 21.85 10.92 -0.01
C ASN A 152 20.31 10.91 0.02
N PRO A 153 19.65 12.00 0.48
CA PRO A 153 18.20 12.03 0.61
C PRO A 153 17.43 11.76 -0.68
N TYR A 154 17.97 12.10 -1.85
CA TYR A 154 17.31 11.79 -3.12
C TYR A 154 17.36 10.28 -3.41
N GLU A 155 18.53 9.66 -3.26
CA GLU A 155 18.74 8.22 -3.49
C GLU A 155 17.82 7.39 -2.58
N ILE A 156 17.77 7.72 -1.28
CA ILE A 156 16.89 7.08 -0.30
C ILE A 156 15.42 7.23 -0.71
N ASN A 157 14.98 8.45 -1.01
CA ASN A 157 13.58 8.69 -1.41
C ASN A 157 13.21 7.98 -2.71
N HIS A 158 14.14 7.92 -3.67
CA HIS A 158 13.93 7.23 -4.93
C HIS A 158 13.69 5.74 -4.69
N ILE A 159 14.59 5.07 -3.97
CA ILE A 159 14.50 3.62 -3.67
C ILE A 159 13.18 3.31 -2.95
N ILE A 160 12.89 4.02 -1.85
CA ILE A 160 11.66 3.81 -1.05
C ILE A 160 10.40 4.12 -1.89
N SER A 161 10.44 5.10 -2.79
CA SER A 161 9.28 5.46 -3.63
C SER A 161 8.85 4.36 -4.60
N THR A 162 9.70 3.37 -4.84
CA THR A 162 9.44 2.21 -5.71
C THR A 162 8.96 0.97 -4.94
N HIS A 163 8.76 1.07 -3.63
CA HIS A 163 8.10 0.07 -2.83
C HIS A 163 6.63 0.45 -2.64
N PHE A 164 5.72 -0.50 -2.77
CA PHE A 164 4.27 -0.30 -2.82
C PHE A 164 3.53 -1.32 -1.95
N ASN A 165 4.11 -1.68 -0.81
CA ASN A 165 3.44 -2.49 0.19
C ASN A 165 2.10 -1.87 0.61
N ASP A 166 1.22 -2.69 1.16
CA ASP A 166 -0.12 -2.32 1.60
C ASP A 166 -0.10 -1.14 2.59
N VAL A 167 0.90 -1.15 3.46
CA VAL A 167 1.30 -0.04 4.31
C VAL A 167 2.79 0.20 4.12
N ARG A 168 3.18 1.44 3.84
CA ARG A 168 4.56 1.80 3.54
C ARG A 168 5.16 2.67 4.62
N LEU A 169 6.37 2.33 5.06
CA LEU A 169 7.14 3.13 6.00
C LEU A 169 8.05 4.11 5.25
N LYS A 170 7.94 5.38 5.59
CA LYS A 170 8.84 6.48 5.23
C LYS A 170 9.18 7.22 6.53
N ASN A 171 9.44 8.52 6.45
CA ASN A 171 9.41 9.41 7.62
C ASN A 171 7.99 9.57 8.24
N PHE A 172 7.01 8.90 7.65
CA PHE A 172 5.62 8.75 8.08
C PHE A 172 5.13 7.38 7.57
N ILE A 173 4.01 6.89 8.08
CA ILE A 173 3.38 5.66 7.62
C ILE A 173 2.28 6.00 6.63
N GLU A 174 2.30 5.36 5.47
CA GLU A 174 1.34 5.60 4.40
C GLU A 174 0.44 4.37 4.23
N LEU A 175 -0.86 4.53 4.47
CA LEU A 175 -1.89 3.50 4.30
C LEU A 175 -2.45 3.59 2.87
N ARG A 176 -2.37 2.50 2.09
CA ARG A 176 -2.47 2.55 0.62
C ARG A 176 -3.58 1.68 0.01
N HIS A 177 -4.37 1.02 0.86
CA HIS A 177 -5.37 0.02 0.49
C HIS A 177 -6.50 0.53 -0.40
N TRP A 178 -6.90 1.80 -0.21
CA TRP A 178 -8.24 2.24 -0.59
C TRP A 178 -8.34 2.76 -2.03
N ASP A 179 -9.52 2.57 -2.60
CA ASP A 179 -9.91 3.18 -3.87
C ASP A 179 -9.91 4.71 -3.73
N SER A 180 -9.90 5.41 -4.87
CA SER A 180 -10.18 6.84 -4.85
C SER A 180 -11.60 7.08 -4.39
N LEU A 181 -11.79 8.03 -3.49
CA LEU A 181 -13.07 8.36 -2.90
C LEU A 181 -13.52 9.79 -3.27
N PRO A 182 -14.84 10.07 -3.27
CA PRO A 182 -15.36 11.43 -3.12
C PRO A 182 -14.75 12.11 -1.89
N ILE A 183 -14.66 13.44 -1.92
CA ILE A 183 -13.95 14.22 -0.88
C ILE A 183 -14.52 13.92 0.51
N GLU A 184 -15.84 13.91 0.65
CA GLU A 184 -16.52 13.69 1.93
C GLU A 184 -16.23 12.29 2.50
N ARG A 185 -16.16 11.27 1.63
CA ARG A 185 -15.78 9.91 2.03
C ARG A 185 -14.30 9.82 2.37
N ALA A 186 -13.43 10.55 1.67
CA ALA A 186 -12.00 10.62 1.98
C ALA A 186 -11.73 11.32 3.31
N GLU A 187 -12.47 12.39 3.62
CA GLU A 187 -12.46 13.06 4.93
C GLU A 187 -12.90 12.08 6.02
N ARG A 188 -14.02 11.37 5.81
CA ARG A 188 -14.51 10.38 6.78
C ARG A 188 -13.50 9.25 7.02
N LEU A 189 -12.88 8.73 5.97
CA LEU A 189 -11.82 7.74 6.08
C LEU A 189 -10.64 8.28 6.92
N THR A 190 -10.25 9.53 6.69
CA THR A 190 -9.16 10.18 7.43
C THR A 190 -9.51 10.34 8.92
N GLU A 191 -10.75 10.71 9.25
CA GLU A 191 -11.24 10.77 10.62
C GLU A 191 -11.18 9.41 11.32
N ILE A 192 -11.62 8.35 10.64
CA ILE A 192 -11.60 6.98 11.17
C ILE A 192 -10.15 6.54 11.42
N VAL A 193 -9.26 6.75 10.45
CA VAL A 193 -7.83 6.43 10.60
C VAL A 193 -7.23 7.22 11.77
N SER A 194 -7.46 8.53 11.84
CA SER A 194 -6.99 9.35 12.96
C SER A 194 -7.52 8.83 14.30
N SER A 195 -8.79 8.42 14.35
CA SER A 195 -9.40 7.87 15.55
C SER A 195 -8.75 6.55 15.98
N LEU A 196 -8.50 5.64 15.03
CA LEU A 196 -7.94 4.33 15.34
C LEU A 196 -6.47 4.39 15.78
N PHE A 197 -5.69 5.34 15.25
CA PHE A 197 -4.24 5.40 15.49
C PHE A 197 -3.80 6.44 16.53
N TYR A 198 -4.57 7.50 16.74
CA TYR A 198 -4.18 8.60 17.64
C TYR A 198 -5.05 8.73 18.90
N VAL A 199 -6.17 8.01 18.99
CA VAL A 199 -6.91 7.89 20.25
C VAL A 199 -6.38 6.66 21.01
N PRO A 200 -5.70 6.82 22.16
CA PRO A 200 -5.04 5.72 22.86
C PRO A 200 -5.97 4.53 23.13
N GLU A 201 -7.20 4.79 23.59
CA GLU A 201 -8.16 3.74 23.92
C GLU A 201 -8.56 2.89 22.71
N HIS A 202 -8.64 3.50 21.52
CA HIS A 202 -8.96 2.78 20.29
C HIS A 202 -7.77 1.95 19.80
N ARG A 203 -6.57 2.52 19.91
CA ARG A 203 -5.33 1.83 19.54
C ARG A 203 -5.07 0.63 20.46
N GLU A 204 -5.14 0.81 21.77
CA GLU A 204 -4.96 -0.27 22.75
C GLU A 204 -5.96 -1.42 22.52
N ARG A 205 -7.21 -1.09 22.14
CA ARG A 205 -8.22 -2.09 21.78
C ARG A 205 -7.81 -2.89 20.54
N LEU A 206 -7.24 -2.25 19.51
CA LEU A 206 -6.74 -2.93 18.31
C LEU A 206 -5.55 -3.83 18.66
N GLU A 207 -4.58 -3.31 19.41
CA GLU A 207 -3.38 -4.05 19.83
C GLU A 207 -3.75 -5.30 20.63
N SER A 208 -4.68 -5.15 21.58
CA SER A 208 -5.16 -6.27 22.41
C SER A 208 -5.92 -7.32 21.59
N TYR A 209 -6.69 -6.91 20.58
CA TYR A 209 -7.49 -7.83 19.78
C TYR A 209 -6.62 -8.66 18.82
N PHE A 210 -5.59 -8.03 18.25
CA PHE A 210 -4.68 -8.64 17.28
C PHE A 210 -3.37 -9.11 17.91
N GLU A 211 -3.35 -9.32 19.22
CA GLU A 211 -2.19 -9.90 19.90
C GLU A 211 -1.87 -11.29 19.33
N GLY A 212 -0.62 -11.47 18.87
CA GLY A 212 -0.16 -12.74 18.29
C GLY A 212 -0.66 -13.02 16.87
N ILE A 213 -1.26 -12.04 16.18
CA ILE A 213 -1.66 -12.17 14.77
C ILE A 213 -0.43 -12.45 13.88
N SER A 214 -0.61 -13.34 12.91
CA SER A 214 0.42 -13.72 11.94
C SER A 214 0.22 -13.06 10.57
N GLU A 215 1.27 -13.07 9.75
CA GLU A 215 1.24 -12.64 8.35
C GLU A 215 0.24 -13.48 7.54
N GLU A 216 0.21 -14.79 7.78
CA GLU A 216 -0.69 -15.74 7.13
C GLU A 216 -2.16 -15.43 7.40
N GLU A 217 -2.51 -14.98 8.61
CA GLU A 217 -3.87 -14.57 8.95
C GLU A 217 -4.28 -13.28 8.23
N VAL A 218 -3.36 -12.35 7.97
CA VAL A 218 -3.65 -11.19 7.13
C VAL A 218 -3.92 -11.62 5.69
N PHE A 219 -3.11 -12.53 5.14
CA PHE A 219 -3.35 -13.10 3.81
C PHE A 219 -4.68 -13.86 3.73
N GLU A 220 -5.04 -14.62 4.78
CA GLU A 220 -6.35 -15.28 4.87
C GLU A 220 -7.47 -14.25 4.85
N ALA A 221 -7.40 -13.20 5.67
CA ALA A 221 -8.43 -12.15 5.70
C ALA A 221 -8.61 -11.47 4.34
N LYS A 222 -7.50 -11.16 3.66
CA LYS A 222 -7.49 -10.62 2.29
C LYS A 222 -8.18 -11.57 1.30
N ALA A 223 -7.85 -12.86 1.34
CA ALA A 223 -8.44 -13.87 0.47
C ALA A 223 -9.92 -14.11 0.79
N ASN A 224 -10.28 -14.10 2.08
CA ASN A 224 -11.63 -14.29 2.58
C ASN A 224 -12.59 -13.21 2.05
N ILE A 225 -12.20 -11.94 2.20
CA ILE A 225 -12.96 -10.80 1.66
C ILE A 225 -13.06 -10.89 0.14
N GLN A 226 -11.96 -11.22 -0.53
CA GLN A 226 -11.92 -11.33 -1.98
C GLN A 226 -12.82 -12.46 -2.52
N ALA A 227 -13.01 -13.54 -1.77
CA ALA A 227 -13.82 -14.70 -2.14
C ALA A 227 -15.30 -14.54 -1.78
N HIS A 228 -15.61 -13.95 -0.63
CA HIS A 228 -16.96 -13.97 -0.05
C HIS A 228 -17.66 -12.61 -0.04
N GLY A 229 -16.94 -11.51 -0.31
CA GLY A 229 -17.52 -10.17 -0.35
C GLY A 229 -18.29 -9.85 0.93
N ARG A 230 -19.61 -9.61 0.82
CA ARG A 230 -20.47 -9.29 1.96
C ARG A 230 -20.59 -10.39 3.01
N GLU A 231 -20.43 -11.65 2.60
CA GLU A 231 -20.51 -12.81 3.50
C GLU A 231 -19.13 -13.14 4.12
N ALA A 232 -18.11 -12.33 3.85
CA ALA A 232 -16.77 -12.52 4.38
C ALA A 232 -16.75 -12.43 5.91
N SER A 233 -15.85 -13.22 6.48
CA SER A 233 -15.57 -13.26 7.91
C SER A 233 -14.06 -13.16 8.17
N PRO A 234 -13.39 -12.04 7.80
CA PRO A 234 -11.97 -11.88 8.02
C PRO A 234 -11.63 -12.00 9.51
N TYR A 235 -10.55 -12.73 9.81
CA TYR A 235 -10.14 -13.07 11.19
C TYR A 235 -11.25 -13.76 11.99
N GLY A 236 -12.12 -14.51 11.32
CA GLY A 236 -13.20 -15.29 11.93
C GLY A 236 -14.42 -14.48 12.39
N GLN A 237 -14.50 -13.18 12.07
CA GLN A 237 -15.63 -12.33 12.44
C GLN A 237 -16.34 -11.74 11.22
N PRO A 238 -17.67 -11.66 11.21
CA PRO A 238 -18.42 -11.09 10.09
C PRO A 238 -18.14 -9.60 9.93
N LEU A 239 -18.34 -9.06 8.73
CA LEU A 239 -18.12 -7.64 8.45
C LEU A 239 -18.95 -6.70 9.34
N ASP A 240 -20.15 -7.10 9.77
CA ASP A 240 -20.95 -6.29 10.70
C ASP A 240 -20.29 -6.15 12.07
N PHE A 241 -19.60 -7.19 12.57
CA PHE A 241 -18.77 -7.08 13.77
C PHE A 241 -17.67 -6.05 13.56
N TRP A 242 -16.96 -6.11 12.42
CA TRP A 242 -15.89 -5.17 12.12
C TRP A 242 -16.36 -3.73 11.96
N LYS A 243 -17.56 -3.54 11.42
CA LYS A 243 -18.19 -2.23 11.32
C LYS A 243 -18.37 -1.58 12.69
N GLU A 244 -18.87 -2.34 13.67
CA GLU A 244 -19.03 -1.87 15.04
C GLU A 244 -17.67 -1.73 15.74
N PHE A 245 -16.84 -2.77 15.67
CA PHE A 245 -15.55 -2.86 16.34
C PHE A 245 -14.58 -1.77 15.88
N LEU A 246 -14.60 -1.35 14.62
CA LEU A 246 -13.73 -0.28 14.11
C LEU A 246 -14.42 1.11 14.11
N GLY A 247 -15.64 1.22 14.62
CA GLY A 247 -16.37 2.50 14.68
C GLY A 247 -16.74 3.06 13.31
N LEU A 248 -17.07 2.19 12.34
CA LEU A 248 -17.34 2.52 10.94
C LEU A 248 -18.78 3.02 10.72
N GLU A 249 -19.20 3.95 11.56
CA GLU A 249 -20.47 4.65 11.41
C GLU A 249 -20.34 5.81 10.41
N GLY A 250 -21.45 6.18 9.75
CA GLY A 250 -21.47 7.33 8.85
C GLY A 250 -20.47 7.22 7.69
N LEU A 251 -20.35 6.05 7.05
CA LEU A 251 -19.43 5.81 5.93
C LEU A 251 -19.75 6.60 4.64
N LEU A 252 -20.89 7.28 4.62
CA LEU A 252 -21.40 8.05 3.49
C LEU A 252 -21.42 7.20 2.19
N SER A 253 -21.84 5.93 2.31
CA SER A 253 -21.88 4.98 1.20
C SER A 253 -22.92 5.33 0.13
N ASP A 254 -23.81 6.27 0.44
CA ASP A 254 -24.80 6.88 -0.44
C ASP A 254 -24.25 8.06 -1.27
N ILE A 255 -23.02 8.51 -1.02
CA ILE A 255 -22.34 9.48 -1.88
C ILE A 255 -21.75 8.75 -3.09
N PRO A 256 -22.14 9.13 -4.33
CA PRO A 256 -21.69 8.44 -5.53
C PRO A 256 -20.20 8.66 -5.76
N GLY A 257 -19.52 7.59 -6.19
CA GLY A 257 -18.11 7.63 -6.56
C GLY A 257 -17.79 8.49 -7.78
N ASP A 258 -18.74 8.60 -8.71
CA ASP A 258 -18.65 9.42 -9.92
C ASP A 258 -19.87 10.36 -10.02
N LEU A 259 -19.61 11.67 -9.91
CA LEU A 259 -20.65 12.69 -10.02
C LEU A 259 -21.34 12.72 -11.39
N LYS A 260 -20.73 12.16 -12.44
CA LYS A 260 -21.35 12.03 -13.77
C LYS A 260 -22.30 10.83 -13.85
N HIS A 261 -22.15 9.87 -12.95
CA HIS A 261 -22.94 8.64 -12.89
C HIS A 261 -23.46 8.44 -11.45
N PRO A 262 -24.34 9.33 -10.95
CA PRO A 262 -24.72 9.39 -9.54
C PRO A 262 -25.54 8.19 -9.04
N ASP A 263 -26.09 7.38 -9.95
CA ASP A 263 -26.86 6.18 -9.61
C ASP A 263 -25.97 4.92 -9.54
N VAL A 264 -24.66 5.06 -9.75
CA VAL A 264 -23.72 3.95 -9.79
C VAL A 264 -22.97 3.86 -8.47
N PHE A 265 -23.20 2.75 -7.78
CA PHE A 265 -22.55 2.39 -6.52
C PHE A 265 -21.94 1.01 -6.64
N GLN A 266 -20.94 0.74 -5.79
CA GLN A 266 -20.44 -0.61 -5.65
C GLN A 266 -21.40 -1.41 -4.75
N GLU A 267 -21.91 -2.53 -5.27
CA GLU A 267 -22.78 -3.46 -4.54
C GLU A 267 -22.03 -4.21 -3.41
#